data_AF-A0A7W0VN98-F1
#
_entry.id   AF-A0A7W0VN98-F1
#
_cell.length_a   1.000
_cell.length_b   1.000
_cell.length_c   1.000
_cell.angle_alpha   90.00
_cell.angle_beta   90.00
_cell.angle_gamma   90.00
#
_symmetry.space_group_name_H-M   'P 1'
#
loop_
_entity.id
_entity.type
_entity.pdbx_description
1 polymer ?
#
loop_
_entity_poly.entity_id
_entity_poly.type
_entity_poly.pdbx_seq_one_letter_code
_entity_poly.pdbx_strand_id
1 'polypeptide(L)'
;MTKRSVQAVSNDRDTLALVRTPFGGRRTGAGVALLLLALAACGDPEERRVVTETAPAADRSAADPAEGVQTELDGAAPAFGDAVLAELTGDEAAARAGFERVLAAADSPAPLAARAALHLALLELKAGRSGHARDLALRATSLAPNDVVIYEGGAQIRAAAVKESGAGDIRGPRLGTALAGVTPAVAESFAAAEKAMEKVHRLRPRPIIEALSTSIRAKEDATEAVVAQYRAIAENGGVAMVAGRYRAGSNYHDLALGLLFELPSELDPNVAAGLRRTLRRRALGYLEKAAAEYRLALGAPQLPEAELWRLAAETDLRAAQDLLGEK
;
A
#
# COMPACT_ATOMS: atom_id res chain seq x y z
N MET A 1 55.45 -46.07 2.17
CA MET A 1 55.27 -44.94 1.24
C MET A 1 53.95 -44.25 1.53
N THR A 2 54.08 -43.12 2.21
CA THR A 2 53.20 -41.94 2.38
C THR A 2 51.68 -42.13 2.58
N LYS A 3 51.32 -42.22 3.87
CA LYS A 3 50.04 -41.78 4.47
C LYS A 3 50.03 -40.24 4.59
N ARG A 4 48.89 -39.59 4.35
CA ARG A 4 48.51 -38.26 4.88
C ARG A 4 46.99 -38.28 5.09
N SER A 5 46.49 -38.50 6.29
CA SER A 5 46.41 -37.60 7.47
C SER A 5 45.33 -36.54 7.32
N VAL A 6 44.22 -36.84 8.00
CA VAL A 6 43.09 -35.99 8.36
C VAL A 6 43.57 -34.81 9.21
N GLN A 7 43.08 -33.61 8.93
CA GLN A 7 43.10 -32.50 9.88
C GLN A 7 41.68 -31.95 10.02
N ALA A 8 41.06 -32.28 11.14
CA ALA A 8 39.90 -31.60 11.68
C ALA A 8 40.36 -30.29 12.32
N VAL A 9 39.76 -29.16 11.92
CA VAL A 9 39.92 -27.88 12.61
C VAL A 9 38.71 -27.69 13.50
N SER A 10 38.93 -28.00 14.78
CA SER A 10 38.14 -27.55 15.91
C SER A 10 38.45 -26.08 16.15
N ASN A 11 37.43 -25.22 16.20
CA ASN A 11 37.52 -23.93 16.89
C ASN A 11 36.36 -23.85 17.89
N ASP A 12 36.75 -24.13 19.13
CA ASP A 12 35.98 -24.04 20.34
C ASP A 12 36.00 -22.57 20.81
N ARG A 13 34.86 -22.10 21.31
CA ARG A 13 34.65 -21.05 22.32
C ARG A 13 35.35 -19.70 22.14
N ASP A 14 34.51 -18.67 21.98
CA ASP A 14 34.61 -17.53 22.90
C ASP A 14 33.23 -17.08 23.39
N THR A 15 33.00 -17.46 24.64
CA THR A 15 31.98 -17.05 25.59
C THR A 15 32.09 -15.55 25.86
N LEU A 16 31.06 -14.77 25.53
CA LEU A 16 30.81 -13.47 26.14
C LEU A 16 29.46 -13.48 26.85
N ALA A 17 29.55 -13.73 28.15
CA ALA A 17 28.57 -13.36 29.15
C ALA A 17 28.69 -11.85 29.49
N LEU A 18 27.69 -11.34 30.23
CA LEU A 18 27.48 -9.97 30.72
C LEU A 18 26.81 -9.04 29.68
N VAL A 19 25.69 -8.34 29.95
CA VAL A 19 25.21 -7.75 31.20
C VAL A 19 23.67 -7.80 31.24
N ARG A 20 23.09 -8.43 32.28
CA ARG A 20 21.72 -8.18 32.75
C ARG A 20 21.73 -6.84 33.52
N THR A 21 20.83 -5.92 33.17
CA THR A 21 20.34 -4.91 34.11
C THR A 21 18.83 -5.06 34.27
N PRO A 22 18.30 -5.12 35.50
CA PRO A 22 16.88 -5.08 35.77
C PRO A 22 16.46 -3.63 36.04
N PHE A 23 15.50 -3.09 35.29
CA PHE A 23 14.76 -1.91 35.71
C PHE A 23 13.28 -2.26 35.83
N GLY A 24 12.90 -2.57 37.07
CA GLY A 24 11.53 -2.47 37.54
C GLY A 24 11.15 -1.01 37.75
N GLY A 25 9.88 -0.68 37.53
CA GLY A 25 9.35 0.66 37.75
C GLY A 25 7.84 0.69 37.60
N ARG A 26 7.14 0.23 38.64
CA ARG A 26 5.69 0.35 38.84
C ARG A 26 5.26 1.82 38.87
N ARG A 27 4.18 2.17 38.16
CA ARG A 27 3.18 3.21 38.53
C ARG A 27 1.85 2.80 37.90
N THR A 28 1.02 1.98 38.54
CA THR A 28 -0.11 2.42 39.39
C THR A 28 -0.42 3.92 39.33
N GLY A 29 -1.49 4.23 38.61
CA GLY A 29 -2.22 5.50 38.70
C GLY A 29 -3.70 5.18 38.71
N ALA A 30 -4.29 5.17 39.91
CA ALA A 30 -5.71 5.00 40.14
C ALA A 30 -6.44 6.34 40.00
N GLY A 31 -7.67 6.27 39.51
CA GLY A 31 -8.79 7.11 39.95
C GLY A 31 -8.88 8.52 39.38
N VAL A 32 -9.94 8.76 38.59
CA VAL A 32 -10.92 9.82 38.89
C VAL A 32 -12.30 9.30 38.48
N ALA A 33 -13.14 9.09 39.48
CA ALA A 33 -14.60 9.00 39.38
C ALA A 33 -15.22 10.41 39.34
N LEU A 34 -16.54 10.49 39.13
CA LEU A 34 -17.42 11.68 39.06
C LEU A 34 -17.60 12.24 37.63
N LEU A 35 -18.80 12.62 37.16
CA LEU A 35 -20.11 12.79 37.79
C LEU A 35 -21.19 12.80 36.69
N LEU A 36 -22.38 12.35 37.09
CA LEU A 36 -23.73 12.58 36.57
C LEU A 36 -23.94 13.81 35.65
N LEU A 37 -24.74 13.61 34.59
CA LEU A 37 -25.87 14.51 34.34
C LEU A 37 -26.98 13.81 33.55
N ALA A 38 -28.12 13.67 34.23
CA ALA A 38 -29.41 13.30 33.68
C ALA A 38 -30.12 14.55 33.18
N LEU A 39 -30.67 14.48 31.96
CA LEU A 39 -31.79 15.30 31.47
C LEU A 39 -32.62 14.33 30.61
N ALA A 40 -33.80 13.88 31.07
CA ALA A 40 -35.09 14.58 30.90
C ALA A 40 -35.36 14.83 29.40
N ALA A 41 -36.06 13.92 28.73
CA ALA A 41 -37.53 13.92 28.60
C ALA A 41 -38.03 15.09 27.73
N CYS A 42 -38.35 14.80 26.47
CA CYS A 42 -39.45 15.38 25.71
C CYS A 42 -39.81 14.38 24.61
N GLY A 43 -40.96 13.73 24.77
CA GLY A 43 -41.58 12.94 23.71
C GLY A 43 -42.29 13.90 22.76
N ASP A 44 -42.01 13.74 21.47
CA ASP A 44 -42.77 14.41 20.43
C ASP A 44 -43.95 13.54 19.98
N PRO A 45 -45.11 14.17 19.70
CA PRO A 45 -46.34 13.47 19.36
C PRO A 45 -46.25 12.85 17.96
N GLU A 46 -46.83 11.66 17.82
CA GLU A 46 -47.09 11.02 16.53
C GLU A 46 -47.95 11.95 15.65
N GLU A 47 -47.31 12.59 14.68
CA GLU A 47 -48.02 13.16 13.55
C GLU A 47 -48.61 12.04 12.70
N ARG A 48 -49.93 11.97 12.77
CA ARG A 48 -50.82 11.18 11.93
C ARG A 48 -50.50 11.43 10.45
N ARG A 49 -49.73 10.53 9.82
CA ARG A 49 -49.52 10.50 8.37
C ARG A 49 -50.87 10.37 7.67
N VAL A 50 -51.32 11.46 7.05
CA VAL A 50 -52.32 11.44 6.00
C VAL A 50 -51.69 10.70 4.83
N VAL A 51 -52.18 9.50 4.54
CA VAL A 51 -51.87 8.78 3.31
C VAL A 51 -52.58 9.52 2.20
N THR A 52 -51.88 10.45 1.54
CA THR A 52 -52.29 10.97 0.25
C THR A 52 -52.07 9.85 -0.75
N GLU A 53 -53.16 9.32 -1.30
CA GLU A 53 -53.16 8.39 -2.41
C GLU A 53 -52.59 9.11 -3.63
N THR A 54 -51.28 8.95 -3.84
CA THR A 54 -50.58 9.48 -5.02
C THR A 54 -51.09 8.73 -6.23
N ALA A 55 -51.89 9.40 -7.06
CA ALA A 55 -52.22 8.94 -8.40
C ALA A 55 -50.92 8.54 -9.13
N PRO A 56 -50.90 7.43 -9.90
CA PRO A 56 -49.71 7.01 -10.60
C PRO A 56 -49.24 8.17 -11.48
N ALA A 57 -48.07 8.73 -11.13
CA ALA A 57 -47.38 9.67 -11.98
C ALA A 57 -47.14 8.93 -13.30
N ALA A 58 -47.84 9.37 -14.34
CA ALA A 58 -47.58 8.91 -15.69
C ALA A 58 -46.07 9.04 -15.92
N ASP A 59 -45.45 7.92 -16.26
CA ASP A 59 -44.07 7.85 -16.71
C ASP A 59 -43.96 8.70 -17.97
N ARG A 60 -43.68 9.98 -17.76
CA ARG A 60 -43.30 10.95 -18.76
C ARG A 60 -41.80 11.16 -18.59
N SER A 61 -41.03 10.07 -18.67
CA SER A 61 -39.69 10.16 -19.22
C SER A 61 -39.83 10.58 -20.69
N ALA A 62 -40.11 11.88 -20.89
CA ALA A 62 -39.93 12.50 -22.18
C ALA A 62 -38.44 12.31 -22.48
N ALA A 63 -38.14 11.48 -23.47
CA ALA A 63 -36.78 11.26 -23.96
C ALA A 63 -36.10 12.62 -24.07
N ASP A 64 -35.14 12.88 -23.20
CA ASP A 64 -34.33 14.09 -23.29
C ASP A 64 -33.57 13.96 -24.62
N PRO A 65 -33.82 14.82 -25.61
CA PRO A 65 -33.15 14.71 -26.91
C PRO A 65 -31.62 14.94 -26.80
N ALA A 66 -31.12 15.38 -25.64
CA ALA A 66 -29.69 15.45 -25.35
C ALA A 66 -29.11 14.14 -24.78
N GLU A 67 -29.95 13.19 -24.35
CA GLU A 67 -29.52 11.90 -23.81
C GLU A 67 -28.88 11.07 -24.93
N GLY A 68 -27.53 11.03 -24.95
CA GLY A 68 -26.74 10.31 -25.95
C GLY A 68 -26.02 11.20 -26.97
N VAL A 69 -26.17 12.53 -26.93
CA VAL A 69 -25.34 13.43 -27.75
C VAL A 69 -24.01 13.67 -27.03
N GLN A 70 -23.00 12.84 -27.34
CA GLN A 70 -21.63 13.13 -26.95
C GLN A 70 -21.08 14.25 -27.85
N THR A 71 -20.88 15.42 -27.27
CA THR A 71 -20.21 16.56 -27.91
C THR A 71 -18.71 16.51 -27.65
N GLU A 72 -17.91 17.26 -28.41
CA GLU A 72 -16.47 17.45 -28.12
C GLU A 72 -16.21 18.05 -26.72
N LEU A 73 -17.25 18.58 -26.07
CA LEU A 73 -17.23 19.12 -24.71
C LEU A 73 -17.42 18.04 -23.61
N ASP A 74 -17.73 16.80 -23.98
CA ASP A 74 -17.86 15.68 -23.04
C ASP A 74 -16.55 14.89 -22.87
N GLY A 75 -15.45 15.40 -23.45
CA GLY A 75 -14.14 14.77 -23.39
C GLY A 75 -13.47 14.84 -22.01
N ALA A 76 -12.34 14.14 -21.88
CA ALA A 76 -11.57 14.10 -20.63
C ALA A 76 -11.09 15.48 -20.13
N ALA A 77 -10.88 16.46 -21.03
CA ALA A 77 -10.37 17.78 -20.67
C ALA A 77 -11.39 18.64 -19.88
N PRO A 78 -12.65 18.80 -20.34
CA PRO A 78 -13.71 19.41 -19.54
C PRO A 78 -13.91 18.73 -18.18
N ALA A 79 -13.98 17.39 -18.14
CA ALA A 79 -14.11 16.65 -16.88
C ALA A 79 -12.94 16.90 -15.91
N PHE A 80 -11.71 17.07 -16.42
CA PHE A 80 -10.57 17.47 -15.61
C PHE A 80 -10.73 18.89 -15.06
N GLY A 81 -11.19 19.83 -15.89
CA GLY A 81 -11.47 21.21 -15.47
C GLY A 81 -12.50 21.29 -14.34
N ASP A 82 -13.60 20.56 -14.47
CA ASP A 82 -14.65 20.49 -13.44
C ASP A 82 -14.13 19.89 -12.13
N ALA A 83 -13.29 18.84 -12.22
CA ALA A 83 -12.67 18.21 -11.07
C ALA A 83 -11.74 19.18 -10.31
N VAL A 84 -10.94 19.97 -11.04
CA VAL A 84 -10.07 21.01 -10.45
C VAL A 84 -10.91 22.11 -9.80
N LEU A 85 -12.01 22.54 -10.43
CA LEU A 85 -12.90 23.54 -9.84
C LEU A 85 -13.55 23.02 -8.55
N ALA A 86 -13.98 21.76 -8.54
CA ALA A 86 -14.49 21.10 -7.33
C ALA A 86 -13.41 21.05 -6.23
N GLU A 87 -12.17 20.71 -6.56
CA GLU A 87 -11.07 20.72 -5.58
C GLU A 87 -10.84 22.12 -5.00
N LEU A 88 -10.81 23.15 -5.85
CA LEU A 88 -10.59 24.55 -5.43
C LEU A 88 -11.74 25.12 -4.59
N THR A 89 -12.96 24.62 -4.78
CA THR A 89 -14.14 25.01 -3.99
C THR A 89 -14.33 24.17 -2.73
N GLY A 90 -13.49 23.16 -2.51
CA GLY A 90 -13.52 22.30 -1.33
C GLY A 90 -14.49 21.12 -1.43
N ASP A 91 -15.09 20.87 -2.60
CA ASP A 91 -15.89 19.68 -2.84
C ASP A 91 -14.98 18.50 -3.21
N GLU A 92 -14.36 17.90 -2.20
CA GLU A 92 -13.43 16.77 -2.39
C GLU A 92 -14.09 15.53 -3.00
N ALA A 93 -15.40 15.33 -2.78
CA ALA A 93 -16.13 14.18 -3.31
C ALA A 93 -16.33 14.33 -4.82
N ALA A 94 -16.78 15.50 -5.27
CA ALA A 94 -16.90 15.80 -6.70
C ALA A 94 -15.53 15.83 -7.40
N ALA A 95 -14.51 16.40 -6.75
CA ALA A 95 -13.15 16.40 -7.27
C ALA A 95 -12.63 14.97 -7.50
N ARG A 96 -12.75 14.10 -6.49
CA ARG A 96 -12.35 12.68 -6.60
C ARG A 96 -13.06 11.99 -7.77
N ALA A 97 -14.38 12.08 -7.83
CA ALA A 97 -15.17 11.44 -8.89
C ALA A 97 -14.79 11.95 -10.29
N GLY A 98 -14.52 13.26 -10.43
CA GLY A 98 -14.08 13.85 -11.69
C GLY A 98 -12.71 13.35 -12.13
N PHE A 99 -11.72 13.35 -11.25
CA PHE A 99 -10.39 12.83 -11.59
C PHE A 99 -10.39 11.32 -11.87
N GLU A 100 -11.17 10.53 -11.13
CA GLU A 100 -11.34 9.09 -11.40
C GLU A 100 -11.93 8.85 -12.79
N ARG A 101 -12.92 9.65 -13.19
CA ARG A 101 -13.52 9.61 -14.54
C ARG A 101 -12.48 9.90 -15.62
N VAL A 102 -11.67 10.94 -15.43
CA VAL A 102 -10.57 11.28 -16.36
C VAL A 102 -9.55 10.14 -16.47
N LEU A 103 -9.19 9.53 -15.34
CA LEU A 103 -8.22 8.44 -15.29
C LEU A 103 -8.74 7.12 -15.89
N ALA A 104 -10.06 6.91 -15.88
CA ALA A 104 -10.73 5.76 -16.47
C ALA A 104 -11.09 5.93 -17.96
N ALA A 105 -11.11 7.17 -18.47
CA ALA A 105 -11.44 7.46 -19.86
C ALA A 105 -10.38 6.91 -20.82
N ALA A 106 -10.81 6.04 -21.74
CA ALA A 106 -9.93 5.31 -22.67
C ALA A 106 -9.20 6.23 -23.66
N ASP A 107 -9.79 7.38 -23.96
CA ASP A 107 -9.30 8.41 -24.88
C ASP A 107 -8.57 9.56 -24.16
N SER A 108 -8.42 9.51 -22.84
CA SER A 108 -7.73 10.56 -22.10
C SER A 108 -6.26 10.65 -22.53
N PRO A 109 -5.78 11.84 -22.97
CA PRO A 109 -4.37 12.04 -23.28
C PRO A 109 -3.49 11.69 -22.07
N ALA A 110 -2.38 10.99 -22.30
CA ALA A 110 -1.52 10.50 -21.21
C ALA A 110 -1.05 11.60 -20.23
N PRO A 111 -0.66 12.82 -20.68
CA PRO A 111 -0.33 13.90 -19.76
C PRO A 111 -1.50 14.35 -18.89
N LEU A 112 -2.73 14.34 -19.42
CA LEU A 112 -3.93 14.73 -18.67
C LEU A 112 -4.29 13.66 -17.63
N ALA A 113 -4.25 12.38 -18.01
CA ALA A 113 -4.45 11.26 -17.10
C ALA A 113 -3.39 11.25 -15.97
N ALA A 114 -2.14 11.59 -16.30
CA ALA A 114 -1.07 11.71 -15.31
C ALA A 114 -1.34 12.82 -14.28
N ARG A 115 -1.83 13.98 -14.72
CA ARG A 115 -2.24 15.07 -13.81
C ARG A 115 -3.41 14.66 -12.93
N ALA A 116 -4.43 14.03 -13.50
CA ALA A 116 -5.58 13.53 -12.72
C ALA A 116 -5.14 12.54 -11.64
N ALA A 117 -4.22 11.62 -11.96
CA ALA A 117 -3.63 10.70 -11.00
C ALA A 117 -2.84 11.43 -9.87
N LEU A 118 -2.11 12.52 -10.16
CA LEU A 118 -1.45 13.30 -9.11
C LEU A 118 -2.44 14.04 -8.19
N HIS A 119 -3.49 14.64 -8.74
CA HIS A 119 -4.52 15.28 -7.93
C HIS A 119 -5.24 14.27 -7.02
N LEU A 120 -5.60 13.09 -7.56
CA LEU A 120 -6.11 11.99 -6.74
C LEU A 120 -5.11 11.61 -5.65
N ALA A 121 -3.83 11.47 -5.97
CA ALA A 121 -2.81 11.12 -5.00
C ALA A 121 -2.73 12.15 -3.84
N LEU A 122 -2.88 13.44 -4.13
CA LEU A 122 -2.95 14.49 -3.10
C LEU A 122 -4.20 14.39 -2.22
N LEU A 123 -5.37 14.13 -2.83
CA LEU A 123 -6.62 13.94 -2.08
C LEU A 123 -6.55 12.69 -1.18
N GLU A 124 -5.96 11.60 -1.66
CA GLU A 124 -5.76 10.39 -0.87
C GLU A 124 -4.78 10.60 0.27
N LEU A 125 -3.73 11.40 0.06
CA LEU A 125 -2.79 11.77 1.11
C LEU A 125 -3.49 12.60 2.21
N LYS A 126 -4.25 13.64 1.83
CA LYS A 126 -5.06 14.44 2.78
C LYS A 126 -6.03 13.58 3.59
N ALA A 127 -6.56 12.52 2.98
CA ALA A 127 -7.45 11.55 3.64
C ALA A 127 -6.71 10.51 4.50
N GLY A 128 -5.39 10.61 4.67
CA GLY A 128 -4.56 9.66 5.42
C GLY A 128 -4.35 8.32 4.72
N ARG A 129 -4.70 8.20 3.43
CA ARG A 129 -4.56 6.97 2.63
C ARG A 129 -3.24 6.99 1.86
N SER A 130 -2.15 7.03 2.63
CA SER A 130 -0.78 7.13 2.13
C SER A 130 -0.41 6.04 1.10
N GLY A 131 -0.97 4.84 1.20
CA GLY A 131 -0.65 3.73 0.31
C GLY A 131 -1.20 3.96 -1.08
N HIS A 132 -2.48 4.30 -1.14
CA HIS A 132 -3.16 4.63 -2.38
C HIS A 132 -2.56 5.90 -3.03
N ALA A 133 -2.20 6.90 -2.22
CA ALA A 133 -1.48 8.08 -2.70
C ALA A 133 -0.14 7.73 -3.38
N ARG A 134 0.64 6.80 -2.81
CA ARG A 134 1.89 6.33 -3.43
C ARG A 134 1.64 5.64 -4.76
N ASP A 135 0.63 4.77 -4.83
CA ASP A 135 0.32 4.01 -6.04
C ASP A 135 -0.16 4.92 -7.17
N LEU A 136 -1.02 5.90 -6.86
CA LEU A 136 -1.45 6.93 -7.81
C LEU A 136 -0.29 7.81 -8.28
N ALA A 137 0.61 8.21 -7.38
CA ALA A 137 1.81 8.96 -7.75
C ALA A 137 2.75 8.18 -8.68
N LEU A 138 2.90 6.87 -8.48
CA LEU A 138 3.65 5.99 -9.40
C LEU A 138 2.95 5.89 -10.75
N ARG A 139 1.63 5.65 -10.75
CA ARG A 139 0.82 5.60 -11.97
C ARG A 139 0.96 6.89 -12.79
N ALA A 140 0.92 8.05 -12.15
CA ALA A 140 1.13 9.33 -12.81
C ALA A 140 2.49 9.38 -13.54
N THR A 141 3.58 8.99 -12.87
CA THR A 141 4.93 8.96 -13.48
C THR A 141 5.06 7.94 -14.61
N SER A 142 4.31 6.85 -14.57
CA SER A 142 4.27 5.86 -15.65
C SER A 142 3.49 6.36 -16.88
N LEU A 143 2.44 7.16 -16.67
CA LEU A 143 1.63 7.74 -17.74
C LEU A 143 2.37 8.84 -18.51
N ALA A 144 3.19 9.64 -17.82
CA ALA A 144 3.96 10.73 -18.45
C ALA A 144 5.43 10.74 -17.99
N PRO A 145 6.25 9.75 -18.42
CA PRO A 145 7.59 9.53 -17.89
C PRO A 145 8.61 10.62 -18.24
N ASN A 146 8.31 11.45 -19.25
CA ASN A 146 9.18 12.55 -19.70
C ASN A 146 8.68 13.93 -19.22
N ASP A 147 7.57 14.00 -18.49
CA ASP A 147 7.04 15.26 -17.96
C ASP A 147 7.68 15.54 -16.58
N VAL A 148 8.55 16.54 -16.54
CA VAL A 148 9.32 16.92 -15.33
C VAL A 148 8.39 17.30 -14.18
N VAL A 149 7.29 18.00 -14.47
CA VAL A 149 6.33 18.43 -13.44
C VAL A 149 5.63 17.23 -12.83
N ILE A 150 5.26 16.25 -13.66
CA ILE A 150 4.66 15.00 -13.17
C ILE A 150 5.64 14.20 -12.33
N TYR A 151 6.90 14.13 -12.77
CA TYR A 151 7.95 13.43 -12.06
C TYR A 151 8.20 14.02 -10.67
N GLU A 152 8.40 15.34 -10.58
CA GLU A 152 8.63 16.06 -9.33
C GLU A 152 7.41 16.01 -8.41
N GLY A 153 6.20 16.22 -8.94
CA GLY A 153 4.96 16.12 -8.17
C GLY A 153 4.76 14.72 -7.59
N GLY A 154 4.98 13.67 -8.40
CA GLY A 154 4.92 12.29 -7.93
C GLY A 154 5.95 11.99 -6.85
N ALA A 155 7.16 12.54 -6.95
CA ALA A 155 8.19 12.38 -5.93
C ALA A 155 7.83 13.06 -4.60
N GLN A 156 7.32 14.30 -4.66
CA GLN A 156 6.88 15.04 -3.47
C GLN A 156 5.77 14.29 -2.73
N ILE A 157 4.77 13.77 -3.45
CA ILE A 157 3.68 12.99 -2.86
C ILE A 157 4.22 11.71 -2.22
N ARG A 158 5.12 10.98 -2.88
CA ARG A 158 5.73 9.78 -2.28
C ARG A 158 6.51 10.11 -1.01
N ALA A 159 7.26 11.21 -0.99
CA ALA A 159 7.99 11.65 0.20
C ALA A 159 7.04 12.04 1.34
N ALA A 160 5.96 12.76 1.03
CA ALA A 160 4.94 13.16 2.00
C ALA A 160 4.16 11.95 2.54
N ALA A 161 3.74 11.04 1.68
CA ALA A 161 3.12 9.77 2.06
C ALA A 161 4.04 8.99 3.00
N VAL A 162 5.33 8.84 2.69
CA VAL A 162 6.30 8.16 3.57
C VAL A 162 6.47 8.86 4.92
N LYS A 163 6.36 10.20 4.95
CA LYS A 163 6.41 10.99 6.19
C LYS A 163 5.17 10.74 7.06
N GLU A 164 3.98 10.76 6.47
CA GLU A 164 2.71 10.53 7.16
C GLU A 164 2.49 9.07 7.56
N SER A 165 3.00 8.13 6.75
CA SER A 165 2.83 6.69 6.93
C SER A 165 3.37 6.17 8.25
N GLY A 166 4.32 6.86 8.91
CA GLY A 166 4.88 6.50 10.22
C GLY A 166 4.95 5.00 10.51
N ALA A 167 5.79 4.22 9.81
CA ALA A 167 5.89 2.75 9.93
C ALA A 167 4.59 1.91 9.74
N GLY A 168 3.42 2.53 9.57
CA GLY A 168 2.09 1.93 9.72
C GLY A 168 1.27 1.76 8.44
N ASP A 169 1.80 2.13 7.28
CA ASP A 169 1.10 1.96 5.99
C ASP A 169 1.64 0.74 5.23
N ILE A 170 1.47 -0.42 5.87
CA ILE A 170 1.77 -1.74 5.29
C ILE A 170 0.57 -2.17 4.46
N ARG A 171 0.81 -2.64 3.22
CA ARG A 171 -0.27 -3.04 2.32
C ARG A 171 -1.17 -4.12 2.94
N GLY A 172 -2.45 -4.02 2.63
CA GLY A 172 -3.47 -5.02 2.95
C GLY A 172 -4.02 -4.96 4.36
N PRO A 173 -4.47 -6.11 4.90
CA PRO A 173 -5.01 -6.19 6.25
C PRO A 173 -4.06 -5.60 7.28
N ARG A 174 -4.61 -4.99 8.34
CA ARG A 174 -3.83 -4.33 9.39
C ARG A 174 -2.92 -5.33 10.11
N LEU A 175 -1.77 -4.87 10.59
CA LEU A 175 -0.94 -5.69 11.48
C LEU A 175 -1.76 -6.13 12.70
N GLY A 176 -1.57 -7.37 13.12
CA GLY A 176 -2.33 -8.00 14.20
C GLY A 176 -3.72 -8.48 13.79
N THR A 177 -4.06 -8.50 12.49
CA THR A 177 -5.29 -9.13 12.01
C THR A 177 -5.31 -10.59 12.43
N ALA A 178 -6.35 -10.99 13.18
CA ALA A 178 -6.49 -12.35 13.64
C ALA A 178 -6.66 -13.32 12.46
N LEU A 179 -5.95 -14.44 12.50
CA LEU A 179 -6.10 -15.52 11.53
C LEU A 179 -7.13 -16.52 12.06
N ALA A 180 -8.38 -16.42 11.61
CA ALA A 180 -9.43 -17.34 12.05
C ALA A 180 -9.10 -18.78 11.65
N GLY A 181 -9.36 -19.73 12.56
CA GLY A 181 -9.17 -21.16 12.31
C GLY A 181 -7.71 -21.66 12.34
N VAL A 182 -6.72 -20.81 12.66
CA VAL A 182 -5.32 -21.26 12.81
C VAL A 182 -5.00 -21.62 14.27
N THR A 183 -3.99 -22.48 14.47
CA THR A 183 -3.53 -22.83 15.82
C THR A 183 -2.83 -21.64 16.50
N PRO A 184 -2.82 -21.56 17.84
CA PRO A 184 -2.13 -20.49 18.56
C PRO A 184 -0.65 -20.32 18.17
N ALA A 185 0.06 -21.43 17.95
CA ALA A 185 1.46 -21.41 17.54
C ALA A 185 1.67 -20.75 16.15
N VAL A 186 0.75 -20.99 15.21
CA VAL A 186 0.79 -20.35 13.88
C VAL A 186 0.45 -18.86 13.99
N ALA A 187 -0.55 -18.51 14.81
CA ALA A 187 -0.90 -17.10 15.06
C ALA A 187 0.27 -16.32 15.71
N GLU A 188 0.94 -16.91 16.69
CA GLU A 188 2.13 -16.32 17.32
C GLU A 188 3.29 -16.15 16.32
N SER A 189 3.53 -17.16 15.47
CA SER A 189 4.55 -17.08 14.41
C SER A 189 4.24 -15.97 13.42
N PHE A 190 2.97 -15.82 13.03
CA PHE A 190 2.54 -14.73 12.14
C PHE A 190 2.72 -13.36 12.79
N ALA A 191 2.32 -13.20 14.05
CA ALA A 191 2.54 -11.95 14.78
C ALA A 191 4.04 -11.61 14.96
N ALA A 192 4.90 -12.62 15.11
CA ALA A 192 6.35 -12.44 15.15
C ALA A 192 6.90 -11.97 13.79
N ALA A 193 6.43 -12.57 12.70
CA ALA A 193 6.79 -12.16 11.33
C ALA A 193 6.30 -10.72 11.04
N GLU A 194 5.12 -10.33 11.50
CA GLU A 194 4.62 -8.95 11.36
C GLU A 194 5.49 -7.93 12.12
N LYS A 195 5.95 -8.26 13.32
CA LYS A 195 6.93 -7.42 14.05
C LYS A 195 8.27 -7.33 13.34
N ALA A 196 8.72 -8.41 12.70
CA ALA A 196 9.94 -8.40 11.91
C ALA A 196 9.79 -7.53 10.65
N MET A 197 8.67 -7.65 9.95
CA MET A 197 8.31 -6.82 8.81
C MET A 197 8.29 -5.33 9.17
N GLU A 198 7.68 -4.96 10.30
CA GLU A 198 7.68 -3.56 10.77
C GLU A 198 9.12 -3.00 10.90
N LYS A 199 10.07 -3.81 11.39
CA LYS A 199 11.48 -3.42 11.45
C LYS A 199 12.08 -3.22 10.06
N VAL A 200 11.76 -4.07 9.09
CA VAL A 200 12.20 -3.92 7.69
C VAL A 200 11.67 -2.62 7.10
N HIS A 201 10.41 -2.27 7.36
CA HIS A 201 9.80 -1.03 6.84
C HIS A 201 10.46 0.22 7.42
N ARG A 202 11.01 0.15 8.64
CA ARG A 202 11.81 1.23 9.23
C ARG A 202 13.21 1.36 8.60
N LEU A 203 13.70 0.35 7.89
CA LEU A 203 14.95 0.46 7.13
C LEU A 203 14.72 1.38 5.92
N ARG A 204 15.35 2.55 5.98
CA ARG A 204 15.41 3.49 4.85
C ARG A 204 16.76 3.34 4.16
N PRO A 205 16.81 3.01 2.85
CA PRO A 205 18.03 3.14 2.07
C PRO A 205 18.58 4.55 2.27
N ARG A 206 19.86 4.67 2.64
CA ARG A 206 20.45 5.98 2.90
C ARG A 206 20.91 6.57 1.57
N PRO A 207 20.46 7.78 1.18
CA PRO A 207 20.88 8.44 -0.04
C PRO A 207 22.28 9.06 0.11
N ILE A 208 23.22 8.33 0.72
CA ILE A 208 24.62 8.75 0.87
C ILE A 208 25.43 7.77 0.04
N ILE A 209 26.26 8.28 -0.88
CA ILE A 209 26.92 7.51 -1.94
C ILE A 209 27.69 6.31 -1.37
N GLU A 210 28.42 6.53 -0.28
CA GLU A 210 29.27 5.54 0.39
C GLU A 210 28.46 4.40 1.03
N ALA A 211 27.20 4.66 1.39
CA ALA A 211 26.34 3.72 2.11
C ALA A 211 25.18 3.15 1.27
N LEU A 212 24.93 3.69 0.07
CA LEU A 212 23.75 3.37 -0.74
C LEU A 212 23.65 1.87 -1.03
N SER A 213 24.69 1.28 -1.62
CA SER A 213 24.73 -0.15 -1.97
C SER A 213 24.56 -1.05 -0.75
N THR A 214 25.27 -0.75 0.35
CA THR A 214 25.17 -1.51 1.60
C THR A 214 23.78 -1.41 2.23
N SER A 215 23.17 -0.22 2.23
CA SER A 215 21.83 -0.01 2.79
C SER A 215 20.74 -0.71 1.98
N ILE A 216 20.90 -0.76 0.64
CA ILE A 216 20.01 -1.51 -0.24
C ILE A 216 20.12 -3.01 0.05
N ARG A 217 21.34 -3.58 0.07
CA ARG A 217 21.54 -5.00 0.39
C ARG A 217 20.98 -5.38 1.75
N ALA A 218 21.23 -4.56 2.77
CA ALA A 218 20.70 -4.79 4.11
C ALA A 218 19.16 -4.84 4.13
N LYS A 219 18.50 -3.98 3.34
CA LYS A 219 17.03 -4.00 3.22
C LYS A 219 16.55 -5.23 2.46
N GLU A 220 17.21 -5.61 1.39
CA GLU A 220 16.89 -6.81 0.61
C GLU A 220 17.04 -8.09 1.44
N ASP A 221 18.16 -8.25 2.14
CA ASP A 221 18.42 -9.40 3.01
C ASP A 221 17.38 -9.49 4.13
N ALA A 222 17.04 -8.36 4.75
CA ALA A 222 16.02 -8.31 5.80
C ALA A 222 14.62 -8.63 5.24
N THR A 223 14.31 -8.19 4.01
CA THR A 223 13.05 -8.52 3.33
C THR A 223 12.96 -10.01 3.03
N GLU A 224 14.02 -10.61 2.46
CA GLU A 224 14.07 -12.04 2.16
C GLU A 224 13.94 -12.90 3.44
N ALA A 225 14.56 -12.47 4.55
CA ALA A 225 14.42 -13.14 5.84
C ALA A 225 12.99 -13.13 6.37
N VAL A 226 12.25 -12.02 6.22
CA VAL A 226 10.84 -11.91 6.61
C VAL A 226 9.94 -12.71 5.66
N VAL A 227 10.20 -12.65 4.35
CA VAL A 227 9.47 -13.45 3.36
C VAL A 227 9.62 -14.95 3.64
N ALA A 228 10.83 -15.42 4.01
CA ALA A 228 11.05 -16.80 4.40
C ALA A 228 10.17 -17.23 5.59
N GLN A 229 10.00 -16.36 6.60
CA GLN A 229 9.10 -16.62 7.73
C GLN A 229 7.65 -16.75 7.28
N TYR A 230 7.16 -15.84 6.43
CA TYR A 230 5.80 -15.93 5.90
C TYR A 230 5.56 -17.15 5.01
N ARG A 231 6.57 -17.57 4.23
CA ARG A 231 6.50 -18.82 3.45
C ARG A 231 6.40 -20.04 4.35
N ALA A 232 7.17 -20.11 5.44
CA ALA A 232 7.07 -21.19 6.42
C ALA A 232 5.70 -21.21 7.12
N ILE A 233 5.14 -20.04 7.44
CA ILE A 233 3.77 -19.95 7.98
C ILE A 233 2.76 -20.48 6.95
N ALA A 234 2.95 -20.16 5.66
CA ALA A 234 2.05 -20.57 4.61
C ALA A 234 1.98 -22.10 4.39
N GLU A 235 2.98 -22.86 4.83
CA GLU A 235 2.99 -24.33 4.78
C GLU A 235 1.91 -24.97 5.67
N ASN A 236 1.32 -24.21 6.61
CA ASN A 236 0.24 -24.68 7.47
C ASN A 236 -1.13 -24.75 6.75
N GLY A 237 -1.22 -24.33 5.49
CA GLY A 237 -2.47 -24.39 4.72
C GLY A 237 -3.52 -23.37 5.19
N GLY A 238 -4.75 -23.54 4.69
CA GLY A 238 -5.90 -22.75 5.11
C GLY A 238 -5.70 -21.22 5.02
N VAL A 239 -6.20 -20.49 6.02
CA VAL A 239 -6.04 -19.04 6.13
C VAL A 239 -4.57 -18.63 6.26
N ALA A 240 -3.74 -19.44 6.93
CA ALA A 240 -2.31 -19.17 7.10
C ALA A 240 -1.56 -19.16 5.76
N MET A 241 -1.95 -20.04 4.82
CA MET A 241 -1.41 -20.05 3.46
C MET A 241 -1.72 -18.74 2.73
N VAL A 242 -2.99 -18.34 2.70
CA VAL A 242 -3.40 -17.12 1.99
C VAL A 242 -2.75 -15.89 2.60
N ALA A 243 -2.81 -15.74 3.93
CA ALA A 243 -2.24 -14.59 4.63
C ALA A 243 -0.71 -14.53 4.52
N GLY A 244 -0.02 -15.67 4.67
CA GLY A 244 1.44 -15.76 4.52
C GLY A 244 1.90 -15.42 3.11
N ARG A 245 1.24 -15.97 2.08
CA ARG A 245 1.55 -15.65 0.67
C ARG A 245 1.26 -14.19 0.35
N TYR A 246 0.13 -13.65 0.80
CA TYR A 246 -0.18 -12.23 0.66
C TYR A 246 0.93 -11.36 1.27
N ARG A 247 1.31 -11.61 2.53
CA ARG A 247 2.36 -10.83 3.21
C ARG A 247 3.72 -10.96 2.53
N ALA A 248 4.08 -12.14 2.04
CA ALA A 248 5.29 -12.33 1.24
C ALA A 248 5.26 -11.46 -0.04
N GLY A 249 4.14 -11.47 -0.76
CA GLY A 249 3.93 -10.63 -1.94
C GLY A 249 4.02 -9.14 -1.62
N SER A 250 3.36 -8.69 -0.55
CA SER A 250 3.39 -7.30 -0.09
C SER A 250 4.81 -6.83 0.25
N ASN A 251 5.63 -7.67 0.90
CA ASN A 251 7.01 -7.33 1.22
C ASN A 251 7.86 -7.12 -0.04
N TYR A 252 7.72 -8.00 -1.04
CA TYR A 252 8.41 -7.81 -2.31
C TYR A 252 7.92 -6.59 -3.08
N HIS A 253 6.62 -6.34 -3.06
CA HIS A 253 6.03 -5.16 -3.71
C HIS A 253 6.60 -3.89 -3.08
N ASP A 254 6.57 -3.76 -1.76
CA ASP A 254 7.09 -2.59 -1.05
C ASP A 254 8.61 -2.43 -1.21
N LEU A 255 9.36 -3.53 -1.27
CA LEU A 255 10.79 -3.49 -1.61
C LEU A 255 11.00 -2.95 -3.03
N ALA A 256 10.26 -3.46 -4.02
CA ALA A 256 10.37 -3.00 -5.40
C ALA A 256 10.12 -1.50 -5.53
N LEU A 257 9.06 -0.99 -4.90
CA LEU A 257 8.77 0.44 -4.87
C LEU A 257 9.84 1.23 -4.12
N GLY A 258 10.34 0.66 -3.02
CA GLY A 258 11.44 1.20 -2.26
C GLY A 258 12.77 1.26 -3.02
N LEU A 259 12.92 0.56 -4.15
CA LEU A 259 14.07 0.64 -5.06
C LEU A 259 13.86 1.64 -6.20
N LEU A 260 12.62 2.11 -6.41
CA LEU A 260 12.26 3.14 -7.39
C LEU A 260 12.31 4.57 -6.79
N PHE A 261 12.94 4.73 -5.62
CA PHE A 261 13.14 6.02 -4.95
C PHE A 261 14.06 6.96 -5.72
N GLU A 262 14.05 8.23 -5.34
CA GLU A 262 14.93 9.24 -5.91
C GLU A 262 16.37 9.05 -5.48
N LEU A 263 17.27 9.02 -6.46
CA LEU A 263 18.71 9.00 -6.19
C LEU A 263 19.17 10.38 -5.67
N PRO A 264 20.24 10.41 -4.85
CA PRO A 264 20.86 11.67 -4.40
C PRO A 264 21.14 12.60 -5.59
N SER A 265 20.74 13.87 -5.46
CA SER A 265 20.96 14.90 -6.48
C SER A 265 22.45 15.20 -6.73
N GLU A 266 23.29 14.84 -5.77
CA GLU A 266 24.73 15.02 -5.74
C GLU A 266 25.48 14.00 -6.63
N LEU A 267 24.79 12.96 -7.12
CA LEU A 267 25.39 11.99 -8.02
C LEU A 267 25.60 12.57 -9.42
N ASP A 268 26.75 12.24 -10.02
CA ASP A 268 27.00 12.50 -11.45
C ASP A 268 25.83 11.95 -12.30
N PRO A 269 25.30 12.71 -13.29
CA PRO A 269 24.14 12.30 -14.08
C PRO A 269 24.28 10.95 -14.77
N ASN A 270 25.48 10.60 -15.25
CA ASN A 270 25.74 9.32 -15.91
C ASN A 270 25.72 8.17 -14.89
N VAL A 271 26.31 8.40 -13.71
CA VAL A 271 26.27 7.44 -12.59
C VAL A 271 24.83 7.23 -12.13
N ALA A 272 24.06 8.32 -11.95
CA ALA A 272 22.66 8.25 -11.58
C ALA A 272 21.81 7.50 -12.62
N ALA A 273 22.03 7.74 -13.91
CA ALA A 273 21.35 7.00 -14.98
C ALA A 273 21.70 5.49 -14.97
N GLY A 274 22.96 5.14 -14.73
CA GLY A 274 23.40 3.75 -14.56
C GLY A 274 22.76 3.04 -13.37
N LEU A 275 22.72 3.72 -12.22
CA LEU A 275 22.07 3.23 -11.00
C LEU A 275 20.56 3.08 -11.18
N ARG A 276 19.87 4.07 -11.76
CA ARG A 276 18.43 3.99 -12.05
C ARG A 276 18.10 2.77 -12.90
N ARG A 277 18.87 2.49 -13.96
CA ARG A 277 18.67 1.30 -14.80
C ARG A 277 18.84 0.00 -14.02
N THR A 278 19.88 -0.08 -13.19
CA THR A 278 20.15 -1.26 -12.35
C THR A 278 19.04 -1.48 -11.32
N LEU A 279 18.67 -0.44 -10.57
CA LEU A 279 17.62 -0.50 -9.56
C LEU A 279 16.26 -0.81 -10.17
N ARG A 280 15.93 -0.21 -11.33
CA ARG A 280 14.71 -0.52 -12.07
C ARG A 280 14.64 -2.00 -12.45
N ARG A 281 15.72 -2.58 -12.98
CA ARG A 281 15.74 -4.02 -13.31
C ARG A 281 15.50 -4.89 -12.07
N ARG A 282 16.11 -4.54 -10.95
CA ARG A 282 15.92 -5.26 -9.67
C ARG A 282 14.49 -5.11 -9.16
N ALA A 283 13.93 -3.90 -9.21
CA ALA A 283 12.55 -3.62 -8.82
C ALA A 283 11.56 -4.46 -9.65
N LEU A 284 11.77 -4.56 -10.97
CA LEU A 284 10.94 -5.44 -11.83
C LEU A 284 11.03 -6.90 -11.40
N GLY A 285 12.23 -7.42 -11.12
CA GLY A 285 12.38 -8.80 -10.61
C GLY A 285 11.69 -9.03 -9.25
N TYR A 286 11.62 -8.02 -8.38
CA TYR A 286 10.85 -8.11 -7.14
C TYR A 286 9.34 -7.98 -7.37
N LEU A 287 8.87 -7.20 -8.34
CA LEU A 287 7.46 -7.16 -8.74
C LEU A 287 7.00 -8.51 -9.31
N GLU A 288 7.83 -9.19 -10.11
CA GLU A 288 7.55 -10.54 -10.59
C GLU A 288 7.40 -11.53 -9.43
N LYS A 289 8.30 -11.47 -8.43
CA LYS A 289 8.18 -12.26 -7.20
C LYS A 289 6.90 -11.92 -6.43
N ALA A 290 6.55 -10.64 -6.31
CA ALA A 290 5.33 -10.20 -5.64
C ALA A 290 4.09 -10.77 -6.33
N ALA A 291 4.00 -10.61 -7.65
CA ALA A 291 2.91 -11.15 -8.47
C ALA A 291 2.79 -12.67 -8.35
N ALA A 292 3.92 -13.40 -8.31
CA ALA A 292 3.91 -14.84 -8.09
C ALA A 292 3.31 -15.22 -6.72
N GLU A 293 3.68 -14.53 -5.64
CA GLU A 293 3.12 -14.78 -4.31
C GLU A 293 1.62 -14.43 -4.22
N TYR A 294 1.17 -13.34 -4.84
CA TYR A 294 -0.26 -13.01 -4.91
C TYR A 294 -1.05 -14.06 -5.69
N ARG A 295 -0.53 -14.54 -6.83
CA ARG A 295 -1.17 -15.63 -7.59
C ARG A 295 -1.27 -16.91 -6.74
N LEU A 296 -0.25 -17.24 -5.95
CA LEU A 296 -0.31 -18.36 -5.00
C LEU A 296 -1.39 -18.16 -3.92
N ALA A 297 -1.53 -16.94 -3.39
CA ALA A 297 -2.60 -16.63 -2.43
C ALA A 297 -4.00 -16.80 -3.05
N LEU A 298 -4.18 -16.36 -4.30
CA LEU A 298 -5.45 -16.47 -5.05
C LEU A 298 -5.76 -17.89 -5.52
N GLY A 299 -4.73 -18.70 -5.79
CA GLY A 299 -4.85 -20.11 -6.17
C GLY A 299 -5.22 -21.05 -5.01
N ALA A 300 -5.25 -20.56 -3.77
CA ALA A 300 -5.69 -21.31 -2.61
C ALA A 300 -7.19 -21.69 -2.69
N PRO A 301 -7.64 -22.76 -1.99
CA PRO A 301 -9.07 -23.01 -1.78
C PRO A 301 -9.80 -21.77 -1.25
N GLN A 302 -11.03 -21.55 -1.72
CA GLN A 302 -11.86 -20.45 -1.24
C GLN A 302 -12.35 -20.76 0.18
N LEU A 303 -11.89 -19.96 1.13
CA LEU A 303 -12.28 -20.02 2.54
C LEU A 303 -12.88 -18.66 2.92
N PRO A 304 -14.09 -18.61 3.50
CA PRO A 304 -14.70 -17.34 3.94
C PRO A 304 -13.78 -16.54 4.86
N GLU A 305 -13.05 -17.22 5.74
CA GLU A 305 -12.13 -16.62 6.70
C GLU A 305 -10.89 -15.98 6.04
N ALA A 306 -10.61 -16.31 4.77
CA ALA A 306 -9.49 -15.78 4.01
C ALA A 306 -9.90 -14.68 3.02
N GLU A 307 -11.18 -14.35 2.91
CA GLU A 307 -11.72 -13.45 1.87
C GLU A 307 -11.03 -12.08 1.87
N LEU A 308 -10.87 -11.47 3.05
CA LEU A 308 -10.16 -10.21 3.23
C LEU A 308 -8.75 -10.24 2.62
N TRP A 309 -8.00 -11.31 2.86
CA TRP A 309 -6.63 -11.48 2.35
C TRP A 309 -6.61 -11.71 0.84
N ARG A 310 -7.61 -12.42 0.31
CA ARG A 310 -7.75 -12.66 -1.14
C ARG A 310 -8.08 -11.37 -1.90
N LEU A 311 -9.02 -10.57 -1.40
CA LEU A 311 -9.36 -9.27 -2.00
C LEU A 311 -8.16 -8.32 -2.02
N ALA A 312 -7.37 -8.31 -0.94
CA ALA A 312 -6.11 -7.58 -0.91
C ALA A 312 -5.11 -8.11 -1.95
N ALA A 313 -4.94 -9.44 -2.05
CA ALA A 313 -4.06 -10.06 -3.03
C ALA A 313 -4.47 -9.76 -4.48
N GLU A 314 -5.77 -9.76 -4.78
CA GLU A 314 -6.29 -9.42 -6.11
C GLU A 314 -6.03 -7.95 -6.48
N THR A 315 -6.21 -7.05 -5.52
CA THR A 315 -5.96 -5.62 -5.71
C THR A 315 -4.47 -5.37 -5.94
N ASP A 316 -3.61 -5.91 -5.08
CA ASP A 316 -2.16 -5.71 -5.19
C ASP A 316 -1.53 -6.48 -6.36
N LEU A 317 -2.14 -7.59 -6.81
CA LEU A 317 -1.73 -8.28 -8.03
C LEU A 317 -1.97 -7.40 -9.26
N ARG A 318 -3.17 -6.81 -9.39
CA ARG A 318 -3.46 -5.89 -10.50
C ARG A 318 -2.48 -4.72 -10.51
N ALA A 319 -2.23 -4.10 -9.36
CA ALA A 319 -1.25 -3.03 -9.24
C ALA A 319 0.17 -3.47 -9.64
N ALA A 320 0.60 -4.67 -9.24
CA ALA A 320 1.90 -5.20 -9.64
C ALA A 320 1.98 -5.47 -11.15
N GLN A 321 0.91 -6.01 -11.76
CA GLN A 321 0.83 -6.28 -13.19
C GLN A 321 0.84 -4.99 -14.03
N ASP A 322 0.11 -3.96 -13.58
CA ASP A 322 0.13 -2.64 -14.20
C ASP A 322 1.56 -2.06 -14.24
N LEU A 323 2.32 -2.21 -13.14
CA LEU A 323 3.71 -1.76 -13.06
C LEU A 323 4.67 -2.60 -13.91
N LEU A 324 4.37 -3.88 -14.11
CA LEU A 324 5.09 -4.77 -15.02
C LEU A 324 4.75 -4.52 -16.50
N GLY A 325 3.61 -3.86 -16.78
CA GLY A 325 3.08 -3.68 -18.13
C GLY A 325 2.40 -4.94 -18.68
N GLU A 326 2.00 -5.88 -17.83
CA GLU A 326 1.16 -7.02 -18.19
C GLU A 326 -0.29 -6.52 -18.31
N LYS A 327 -0.85 -6.50 -19.53
CA LYS A 327 -2.27 -6.23 -19.79
C LYS A 327 -3.04 -7.52 -20.03
#